data_AF-A0A6M0F751-F1
#
_entry.id   AF-A0A6M0F751-F1
#
_cell.length_a   1.000
_cell.length_b   1.000
_cell.length_c   1.000
_cell.angle_alpha   90.00
_cell.angle_beta   90.00
_cell.angle_gamma   90.00
#
_symmetry.space_group_name_H-M   'P 1'
#
loop_
_entity.id
_entity.type
_entity.pdbx_description
1 polymer ?
#
loop_
_entity_poly.entity_id
_entity_poly.type
_entity_poly.pdbx_seq_one_letter_code
_entity_poly.pdbx_strand_id
1 'polypeptide(L)'
;MQRPHIAQQRDLQHPSITTPQASSSKVSSSKKLPLSSDRSSSFNPFTFFKPHKSFNDLQRQFRDRWAVANVLDRENQDIVIVPSISLDPNSLKSIQGVIHYEERLLVSLLQLQNPNTRIFYITSQPIHPSIIDYYLHLIPGVSPKDARRRLILLSVYDSSSQPLIEKMLERPRLIQLIKQKLRPNRAVMTCFNATTLEQQLAVELGIPLFATDPALQCWGTKSGSRQIFADCDVPHPDGSVLTYTVEDLAEATASLWERQPHLQRIVIKLDEGVSGQGNAILNLQPLQWMAPGTTTTHGERVQAIATYFHHLRFQSETETWEQFRQRIPEIGALAEAFIEGDEKRSPSVQLRIMPDGHVDVLSTHDQILRKSKLLNS
;
A
#
# COMPACT_ATOMS: atom_id res chain seq x y z
N MET A 1 -18.98 -55.04 -5.78
CA MET A 1 -17.85 -55.46 -6.64
C MET A 1 -16.96 -54.25 -6.89
N GLN A 2 -15.67 -54.42 -6.58
CA GLN A 2 -14.48 -53.70 -7.06
C GLN A 2 -14.25 -52.20 -6.72
N ARG A 3 -13.28 -52.02 -5.82
CA ARG A 3 -12.38 -50.85 -5.72
C ARG A 3 -11.37 -50.85 -6.88
N PRO A 4 -10.77 -49.70 -7.22
CA PRO A 4 -9.41 -49.62 -7.76
C PRO A 4 -8.48 -48.90 -6.77
N HIS A 5 -7.45 -49.59 -6.26
CA HIS A 5 -6.05 -49.59 -6.73
C HIS A 5 -5.23 -48.36 -6.33
N ILE A 6 -4.54 -48.49 -5.19
CA ILE A 6 -3.43 -47.66 -4.74
C ILE A 6 -2.15 -48.29 -5.31
N ALA A 7 -1.38 -47.52 -6.07
CA ALA A 7 -0.05 -47.91 -6.54
C ALA A 7 1.02 -47.28 -5.65
N GLN A 8 1.91 -48.13 -5.14
CA GLN A 8 3.08 -47.81 -4.32
C GLN A 8 4.16 -47.09 -5.15
N GLN A 9 4.72 -46.00 -4.60
CA GLN A 9 5.95 -45.39 -5.10
C GLN A 9 7.14 -45.88 -4.26
N ARG A 10 8.16 -46.35 -4.98
CA ARG A 10 9.41 -46.92 -4.48
C ARG A 10 10.43 -45.84 -4.11
N ASP A 11 11.20 -46.18 -3.10
CA ASP A 11 12.44 -45.53 -2.64
C ASP A 11 13.43 -45.25 -3.77
N LEU A 12 14.04 -44.06 -3.74
CA LEU A 12 15.32 -43.79 -4.41
C LEU A 12 16.24 -43.03 -3.45
N GLN A 13 17.42 -43.62 -3.31
CA GLN A 13 18.49 -43.31 -2.37
C GLN A 13 19.25 -42.02 -2.74
N HIS A 14 19.64 -41.25 -1.72
CA HIS A 14 20.61 -40.15 -1.82
C HIS A 14 22.05 -40.68 -1.67
N PRO A 15 23.01 -40.19 -2.48
CA PRO A 15 24.43 -40.29 -2.14
C PRO A 15 24.97 -38.99 -1.52
N SER A 16 25.71 -39.20 -0.44
CA SER A 16 26.44 -38.26 0.40
C SER A 16 27.60 -37.56 -0.34
N ILE A 17 27.80 -36.27 -0.07
CA ILE A 17 28.99 -35.51 -0.51
C ILE A 17 29.84 -35.18 0.71
N THR A 18 31.09 -35.64 0.68
CA THR A 18 32.15 -35.45 1.66
C THR A 18 32.96 -34.17 1.34
N THR A 19 33.17 -33.33 2.35
CA THR A 19 34.13 -32.22 2.39
C THR A 19 35.53 -32.68 2.79
N PRO A 20 36.60 -32.11 2.23
CA PRO A 20 37.92 -32.11 2.86
C PRO A 20 38.34 -30.72 3.37
N GLN A 21 38.85 -30.71 4.60
CA GLN A 21 39.67 -29.67 5.22
C GLN A 21 41.13 -29.77 4.75
N ALA A 22 41.84 -28.63 4.68
CA ALA A 22 43.30 -28.53 4.77
C ALA A 22 43.61 -27.10 5.27
N SER A 23 43.95 -26.90 6.54
CA SER A 23 45.25 -27.09 7.19
C SER A 23 46.21 -25.90 6.99
N SER A 24 46.46 -25.26 8.13
CA SER A 24 47.40 -24.18 8.38
C SER A 24 48.86 -24.63 8.32
N SER A 25 49.76 -23.73 7.94
CA SER A 25 51.18 -23.81 8.29
C SER A 25 51.71 -22.43 8.69
N LYS A 26 52.62 -22.47 9.65
CA LYS A 26 53.10 -21.38 10.50
C LYS A 26 54.59 -21.10 10.18
N VAL A 27 54.95 -19.82 10.30
CA VAL A 27 56.18 -19.27 10.95
C VAL A 27 57.53 -19.36 10.21
N SER A 28 58.10 -18.17 9.94
CA SER A 28 59.39 -17.64 10.45
C SER A 28 59.53 -16.18 9.95
N SER A 29 60.32 -15.24 10.45
CA SER A 29 60.97 -14.94 11.72
C SER A 29 61.50 -13.49 11.61
N SER A 30 61.15 -12.64 12.58
CA SER A 30 61.90 -11.50 13.15
C SER A 30 62.96 -10.74 12.33
N LYS A 31 62.75 -9.42 12.16
CA LYS A 31 63.74 -8.36 12.47
C LYS A 31 63.04 -7.01 12.67
N LYS A 32 63.47 -6.26 13.68
CA LYS A 32 62.82 -5.06 14.25
C LYS A 32 63.64 -3.80 13.96
N LEU A 33 62.93 -2.72 13.59
CA LEU A 33 63.24 -1.27 13.62
C LEU A 33 64.26 -0.69 12.60
N PRO A 34 64.11 0.60 12.17
CA PRO A 34 63.38 1.69 12.82
C PRO A 34 62.29 2.41 11.99
N LEU A 35 61.43 3.17 12.70
CA LEU A 35 60.42 4.07 12.15
C LEU A 35 61.05 5.14 11.24
N SER A 36 60.50 5.32 10.05
CA SER A 36 60.37 6.65 9.45
C SER A 36 59.20 6.65 8.47
N SER A 37 58.56 7.80 8.42
CA SER A 37 57.26 8.11 7.87
C SER A 37 57.22 8.13 6.34
N ASP A 38 56.00 7.88 5.86
CA ASP A 38 55.40 8.48 4.67
C ASP A 38 55.72 7.87 3.29
N ARG A 39 54.74 7.07 2.81
CA ARG A 39 54.19 7.01 1.43
C ARG A 39 53.38 5.73 1.27
N SER A 40 52.13 5.76 1.69
CA SER A 40 51.12 4.82 1.19
C SER A 40 50.34 5.49 0.06
N SER A 41 50.65 5.07 -1.17
CA SER A 41 49.76 5.19 -2.31
C SER A 41 48.49 4.41 -2.01
N SER A 42 47.46 5.09 -1.50
CA SER A 42 46.13 4.51 -1.36
C SER A 42 45.42 4.60 -2.70
N PHE A 43 45.22 3.43 -3.31
CA PHE A 43 44.19 3.22 -4.31
C PHE A 43 42.85 3.61 -3.68
N ASN A 44 42.20 4.65 -4.19
CA ASN A 44 40.89 5.10 -3.73
C ASN A 44 39.81 4.49 -4.65
N PRO A 45 39.01 3.50 -4.21
CA PRO A 45 37.99 2.87 -5.04
C PRO A 45 36.71 3.72 -5.18
N PHE A 46 36.65 4.92 -4.60
CA PHE A 46 35.51 5.81 -4.74
C PHE A 46 35.62 6.69 -5.98
N THR A 47 35.42 6.07 -7.14
CA THR A 47 35.19 6.78 -8.40
C THR A 47 33.68 7.02 -8.58
N PHE A 48 33.31 8.31 -8.64
CA PHE A 48 32.06 8.88 -9.16
C PHE A 48 30.72 8.46 -8.53
N PHE A 49 30.42 8.98 -7.34
CA PHE A 49 29.02 9.27 -6.99
C PHE A 49 28.56 10.48 -7.81
N LYS A 50 27.84 10.25 -8.91
CA LYS A 50 26.94 11.29 -9.43
C LYS A 50 25.93 11.59 -8.31
N PRO A 51 25.67 12.86 -7.96
CA PRO A 51 24.63 13.15 -6.99
C PRO A 51 23.31 12.54 -7.50
N HIS A 52 22.72 11.66 -6.69
CA HIS A 52 21.38 11.15 -6.99
C HIS A 52 20.44 12.36 -7.02
N LYS A 53 19.63 12.47 -8.07
CA LYS A 53 18.58 13.49 -8.13
C LYS A 53 17.67 13.29 -6.93
N SER A 54 17.28 14.37 -6.25
CA SER A 54 16.29 14.25 -5.19
C SER A 54 14.95 13.80 -5.78
N PHE A 55 14.07 13.22 -4.95
CA PHE A 55 12.72 12.86 -5.38
C PHE A 55 11.99 14.07 -5.96
N ASN A 56 12.09 15.24 -5.30
CA ASN A 56 11.48 16.48 -5.75
C ASN A 56 12.02 16.94 -7.11
N ASP A 57 13.30 16.72 -7.41
CA ASP A 57 13.86 17.02 -8.73
C ASP A 57 13.25 16.11 -9.82
N LEU A 58 13.09 14.82 -9.52
CA LEU A 58 12.48 13.85 -10.43
C LEU A 58 11.01 14.20 -10.71
N GLN A 59 10.25 14.56 -9.66
CA GLN A 59 8.85 14.96 -9.79
C GLN A 59 8.70 16.28 -10.57
N ARG A 60 9.53 17.29 -10.30
CA ARG A 60 9.55 18.54 -11.09
C ARG A 60 9.82 18.26 -12.57
N GLN A 61 10.85 17.47 -12.87
CA GLN A 61 11.16 17.09 -14.25
C GLN A 61 10.04 16.29 -14.91
N PHE A 62 9.25 15.54 -14.15
CA PHE A 62 8.11 14.83 -14.68
C PHE A 62 6.98 15.78 -15.07
N ARG A 63 6.60 16.71 -14.19
CA ARG A 63 5.62 17.75 -14.50
C ARG A 63 6.06 18.62 -15.68
N ASP A 64 7.31 19.07 -15.70
CA ASP A 64 7.79 19.97 -16.75
C ASP A 64 7.81 19.25 -18.11
N ARG A 65 8.22 17.96 -18.14
CA ARG A 65 8.08 17.12 -19.34
C ARG A 65 6.62 16.93 -19.74
N TRP A 66 5.73 16.69 -18.77
CA TRP A 66 4.31 16.52 -19.03
C TRP A 66 3.69 17.75 -19.70
N ALA A 67 4.02 18.94 -19.19
CA ALA A 67 3.51 20.22 -19.71
C ALA A 67 3.94 20.52 -21.15
N VAL A 68 5.18 20.17 -21.52
CA VAL A 68 5.76 20.47 -22.84
C VAL A 68 5.55 19.33 -23.85
N ALA A 69 5.34 18.10 -23.38
CA ALA A 69 5.16 16.95 -24.25
C ALA A 69 3.84 17.06 -25.02
N ASN A 70 3.94 17.00 -26.35
CA ASN A 70 2.80 16.70 -27.20
C ASN A 70 2.30 15.26 -26.89
N VAL A 71 1.12 14.92 -27.40
CA VAL A 71 0.50 13.60 -27.17
C VAL A 71 1.45 12.45 -27.54
N LEU A 72 2.18 12.56 -28.66
CA LEU A 72 3.11 11.53 -29.14
C LEU A 72 4.34 11.34 -28.24
N ASP A 73 4.82 12.40 -27.59
CA ASP A 73 5.93 12.35 -26.64
C ASP A 73 5.50 11.82 -25.27
N ARG A 74 4.25 12.07 -24.86
CA ARG A 74 3.63 11.40 -23.70
C ARG A 74 3.47 9.90 -23.96
N GLU A 75 3.34 9.52 -25.22
CA GLU A 75 3.13 8.15 -25.66
C GLU A 75 4.42 7.31 -25.82
N ASN A 76 5.61 7.93 -25.85
CA ASN A 76 6.86 7.19 -26.01
C ASN A 76 7.61 6.99 -24.69
N GLN A 77 7.12 6.05 -23.87
CA GLN A 77 7.60 5.89 -22.49
C GLN A 77 7.98 4.45 -22.11
N ASP A 78 8.95 4.33 -21.21
CA ASP A 78 9.19 3.12 -20.43
C ASP A 78 8.40 3.23 -19.11
N ILE A 79 7.40 2.38 -18.92
CA ILE A 79 6.61 2.34 -17.69
C ILE A 79 7.12 1.20 -16.82
N VAL A 80 7.63 1.54 -15.65
CA VAL A 80 8.08 0.57 -14.63
C VAL A 80 6.94 0.33 -13.66
N ILE A 81 6.36 -0.87 -13.69
CA ILE A 81 5.27 -1.26 -12.82
C ILE A 81 5.87 -2.06 -11.67
N VAL A 82 5.71 -1.53 -10.47
CA VAL A 82 6.10 -2.19 -9.22
C VAL A 82 4.82 -2.43 -8.40
N PRO A 83 4.17 -3.60 -8.57
CA PRO A 83 2.91 -3.92 -7.90
C PRO A 83 3.13 -4.33 -6.43
N SER A 84 4.02 -3.64 -5.72
CA SER A 84 4.33 -3.96 -4.33
C SER A 84 3.19 -3.54 -3.40
N ILE A 85 2.92 -4.38 -2.40
CA ILE A 85 1.88 -4.15 -1.41
C ILE A 85 2.58 -3.88 -0.07
N SER A 86 3.02 -2.64 0.05
CA SER A 86 3.67 -2.11 1.25
C SER A 86 2.60 -1.65 2.24
N LEU A 87 1.83 -2.61 2.79
CA LEU A 87 0.77 -2.38 3.79
C LEU A 87 1.12 -3.07 5.11
N ASP A 88 0.44 -2.65 6.17
CA ASP A 88 0.53 -3.29 7.49
C ASP A 88 0.38 -4.83 7.40
N PRO A 89 1.39 -5.60 7.83
CA PRO A 89 1.36 -7.06 7.75
C PRO A 89 0.18 -7.69 8.48
N ASN A 90 -0.32 -7.09 9.57
CA ASN A 90 -1.46 -7.63 10.30
C ASN A 90 -2.74 -7.54 9.48
N SER A 91 -2.94 -6.42 8.79
CA SER A 91 -4.03 -6.23 7.83
C SER A 91 -3.96 -7.25 6.69
N LEU A 92 -2.75 -7.53 6.17
CA LEU A 92 -2.55 -8.47 5.06
C LEU A 92 -2.79 -9.95 5.45
N LYS A 93 -2.55 -10.35 6.69
CA LYS A 93 -2.79 -11.74 7.16
C LYS A 93 -4.25 -12.18 6.99
N SER A 94 -5.18 -11.23 7.07
CA SER A 94 -6.62 -11.50 6.91
C SER A 94 -7.02 -11.80 5.46
N ILE A 95 -6.14 -11.55 4.50
CA ILE A 95 -6.42 -11.60 3.07
C ILE A 95 -5.94 -12.90 2.46
N GLN A 96 -6.88 -13.77 2.09
CA GLN A 96 -6.57 -14.99 1.35
C GLN A 96 -6.00 -14.66 -0.03
N GLY A 97 -4.88 -15.32 -0.39
CA GLY A 97 -4.27 -15.16 -1.71
C GLY A 97 -3.51 -13.85 -1.91
N VAL A 98 -3.16 -13.13 -0.85
CA VAL A 98 -2.36 -11.88 -0.91
C VAL A 98 -1.05 -12.05 -1.71
N ILE A 99 -0.47 -13.25 -1.73
CA ILE A 99 0.73 -13.59 -2.51
C ILE A 99 0.56 -13.40 -4.03
N HIS A 100 -0.67 -13.39 -4.55
CA HIS A 100 -0.99 -13.19 -5.97
C HIS A 100 -1.42 -11.75 -6.29
N TYR A 101 -1.48 -10.86 -5.31
CA TYR A 101 -1.97 -9.50 -5.54
C TYR A 101 -1.07 -8.70 -6.48
N GLU A 102 0.19 -9.11 -6.67
CA GLU A 102 1.06 -8.53 -7.69
C GLU A 102 0.49 -8.68 -9.10
N GLU A 103 -0.42 -9.63 -9.35
CA GLU A 103 -1.12 -9.81 -10.62
C GLU A 103 -2.24 -8.77 -10.83
N ARG A 104 -2.67 -8.04 -9.79
CA ARG A 104 -3.78 -7.06 -9.89
C ARG A 104 -3.45 -5.87 -10.79
N LEU A 105 -2.18 -5.50 -10.91
CA LEU A 105 -1.76 -4.42 -11.82
C LEU A 105 -1.53 -4.89 -13.26
N LEU A 106 -1.79 -6.16 -13.61
CA LEU A 106 -1.68 -6.64 -14.99
C LEU A 106 -2.64 -5.92 -15.95
N VAL A 107 -3.70 -5.29 -15.45
CA VAL A 107 -4.54 -4.37 -16.26
C VAL A 107 -3.72 -3.24 -16.88
N SER A 108 -2.60 -2.84 -16.27
CA SER A 108 -1.69 -1.84 -16.81
C SER A 108 -1.04 -2.27 -18.13
N LEU A 109 -1.04 -3.56 -18.46
CA LEU A 109 -0.57 -4.06 -19.75
C LEU A 109 -1.41 -3.54 -20.92
N LEU A 110 -2.65 -3.09 -20.68
CA LEU A 110 -3.47 -2.42 -21.70
C LEU A 110 -2.81 -1.15 -22.24
N GLN A 111 -1.88 -0.53 -21.51
CA GLN A 111 -1.09 0.61 -22.00
C GLN A 111 -0.15 0.23 -23.15
N LEU A 112 0.08 -1.07 -23.40
CA LEU A 112 0.75 -1.54 -24.62
C LEU A 112 -0.12 -1.35 -25.87
N GLN A 113 -1.37 -0.92 -25.77
CA GLN A 113 -2.14 -0.46 -26.93
C GLN A 113 -1.37 0.61 -27.72
N ASN A 114 -0.67 1.48 -27.01
CA ASN A 114 0.22 2.45 -27.61
C ASN A 114 1.52 1.77 -28.10
N PRO A 115 1.88 1.88 -29.39
CA PRO A 115 3.02 1.18 -29.97
C PRO A 115 4.38 1.68 -29.46
N ASN A 116 4.46 2.89 -28.90
CA ASN A 116 5.70 3.50 -28.43
C ASN A 116 5.99 3.24 -26.94
N THR A 117 5.05 2.60 -26.23
CA THR A 117 5.20 2.22 -24.83
C THR A 117 5.95 0.90 -24.68
N ARG A 118 6.89 0.86 -23.75
CA ARG A 118 7.49 -0.38 -23.21
C ARG A 118 7.11 -0.52 -21.74
N ILE A 119 6.78 -1.72 -21.32
CA ILE A 119 6.43 -2.00 -19.93
C ILE A 119 7.48 -2.89 -19.30
N PHE A 120 7.96 -2.47 -18.13
CA PHE A 120 8.77 -3.29 -17.22
C PHE A 120 7.86 -3.71 -16.08
N TYR A 121 7.44 -4.97 -16.08
CA TYR A 121 6.61 -5.53 -15.01
C TYR A 121 7.50 -6.36 -14.10
N ILE A 122 7.58 -5.95 -12.83
CA ILE A 122 8.50 -6.54 -11.86
C ILE A 122 7.68 -7.27 -10.80
N THR A 123 8.06 -8.49 -10.44
CA THR A 123 7.34 -9.30 -9.45
C THR A 123 8.27 -10.03 -8.49
N SER A 124 7.70 -10.49 -7.37
CA SER A 124 8.35 -11.37 -6.41
C SER A 124 8.59 -12.75 -7.00
N GLN A 125 7.59 -13.28 -7.72
CA GLN A 125 7.62 -14.59 -8.37
C GLN A 125 7.25 -14.48 -9.85
N PRO A 126 7.74 -15.37 -10.72
CA PRO A 126 7.33 -15.38 -12.12
C PRO A 126 5.82 -15.59 -12.27
N ILE A 127 5.18 -14.74 -13.08
CA ILE A 127 3.77 -14.94 -13.46
C ILE A 127 3.69 -16.02 -14.53
N HIS A 128 2.70 -16.91 -14.42
CA HIS A 128 2.52 -17.99 -15.39
C HIS A 128 2.29 -17.42 -16.81
N PRO A 129 2.96 -17.93 -17.86
CA PRO A 129 2.87 -17.38 -19.21
C PRO A 129 1.44 -17.27 -19.76
N SER A 130 0.56 -18.23 -19.44
CA SER A 130 -0.84 -18.18 -19.90
C SER A 130 -1.62 -16.98 -19.36
N ILE A 131 -1.28 -16.49 -18.16
CA ILE A 131 -1.91 -15.28 -17.59
C ILE A 131 -1.45 -14.07 -18.39
N ILE A 132 -0.15 -13.98 -18.67
CA ILE A 132 0.40 -12.90 -19.52
C ILE A 132 -0.25 -12.92 -20.90
N ASP A 133 -0.29 -14.09 -21.54
CA ASP A 133 -0.88 -14.25 -22.87
C ASP A 133 -2.35 -13.83 -22.86
N TYR A 134 -3.12 -14.21 -21.83
CA TYR A 134 -4.51 -13.77 -21.67
C TYR A 134 -4.64 -12.24 -21.71
N TYR A 135 -3.87 -11.51 -20.89
CA TYR A 135 -3.91 -10.04 -20.89
C TYR A 135 -3.45 -9.43 -22.21
N LEU A 136 -2.46 -10.02 -22.89
CA LEU A 136 -2.01 -9.52 -24.19
C LEU A 136 -3.07 -9.68 -25.28
N HIS A 137 -3.91 -10.72 -25.21
CA HIS A 137 -5.04 -10.90 -26.14
C HIS A 137 -6.21 -9.94 -25.87
N LEU A 138 -6.28 -9.30 -24.69
CA LEU A 138 -7.29 -8.30 -24.38
C LEU A 138 -6.98 -6.91 -24.94
N ILE A 139 -5.77 -6.68 -25.47
CA ILE A 139 -5.35 -5.36 -25.95
C ILE A 139 -5.98 -5.09 -27.33
N PRO A 140 -6.92 -4.13 -27.45
CA PRO A 140 -7.60 -3.88 -28.71
C PRO A 140 -6.67 -3.22 -29.74
N GLY A 141 -6.67 -3.72 -30.97
CA GLY A 141 -5.93 -3.13 -32.09
C GLY A 141 -4.43 -3.43 -32.12
N VAL A 142 -3.92 -4.30 -31.23
CA VAL A 142 -2.50 -4.67 -31.18
C VAL A 142 -2.34 -6.18 -31.23
N SER A 143 -1.41 -6.67 -32.06
CA SER A 143 -1.04 -8.09 -32.08
C SER A 143 -0.38 -8.51 -30.75
N PRO A 144 -0.79 -9.63 -30.12
CA PRO A 144 -0.15 -10.12 -28.90
C PRO A 144 1.37 -10.27 -29.03
N LYS A 145 1.87 -10.65 -30.22
CA LYS A 145 3.30 -10.77 -30.52
C LYS A 145 4.03 -9.43 -30.41
N ASP A 146 3.42 -8.35 -30.90
CA ASP A 146 4.03 -7.02 -30.89
C ASP A 146 3.95 -6.38 -29.50
N ALA A 147 2.87 -6.61 -28.75
CA ALA A 147 2.79 -6.24 -27.35
C ALA A 147 3.85 -7.00 -26.52
N ARG A 148 4.01 -8.31 -26.74
CA ARG A 148 4.99 -9.14 -26.03
C ARG A 148 6.43 -8.67 -26.20
N ARG A 149 6.80 -8.18 -27.40
CA ARG A 149 8.13 -7.62 -27.70
C ARG A 149 8.47 -6.39 -26.87
N ARG A 150 7.45 -5.63 -26.45
CA ARG A 150 7.58 -4.41 -25.65
C ARG A 150 7.35 -4.64 -24.16
N LEU A 151 7.03 -5.87 -23.76
CA LEU A 151 6.85 -6.29 -22.38
C LEU A 151 8.11 -6.98 -21.84
N ILE A 152 8.75 -6.34 -20.87
CA ILE A 152 9.89 -6.84 -20.12
C ILE A 152 9.37 -7.35 -18.77
N LEU A 153 9.44 -8.66 -18.54
CA LEU A 153 9.07 -9.29 -17.27
C LEU A 153 10.33 -9.57 -16.47
N LEU A 154 10.39 -9.11 -15.23
CA LEU A 154 11.48 -9.38 -14.29
C LEU A 154 10.89 -9.96 -13.01
N SER A 155 11.50 -11.02 -12.49
CA SER A 155 11.14 -11.61 -11.20
C SER A 155 12.35 -11.56 -10.27
N VAL A 156 12.11 -11.29 -8.99
CA VAL A 156 13.17 -11.35 -7.96
C VAL A 156 13.37 -12.75 -7.39
N TYR A 157 12.50 -13.70 -7.77
CA TYR A 157 12.51 -15.11 -7.35
C TYR A 157 12.51 -15.29 -5.82
N ASP A 158 11.68 -14.51 -5.13
CA ASP A 158 11.56 -14.53 -3.68
C ASP A 158 10.09 -14.71 -3.24
N SER A 159 9.78 -15.87 -2.65
CA SER A 159 8.42 -16.25 -2.24
C SER A 159 8.10 -15.87 -0.79
N SER A 160 8.99 -15.13 -0.11
CA SER A 160 8.73 -14.65 1.26
C SER A 160 7.57 -13.65 1.28
N SER A 161 7.00 -13.45 2.48
CA SER A 161 5.94 -12.48 2.73
C SER A 161 6.42 -11.02 2.72
N GLN A 162 7.72 -10.79 2.52
CA GLN A 162 8.27 -9.45 2.44
C GLN A 162 7.69 -8.71 1.21
N PRO A 163 7.38 -7.40 1.32
CA PRO A 163 6.95 -6.61 0.17
C PRO A 163 7.98 -6.61 -0.97
N LEU A 164 7.49 -6.65 -2.22
CA LEU A 164 8.33 -6.56 -3.42
C LEU A 164 9.30 -5.36 -3.41
N ILE A 165 8.88 -4.20 -2.90
CA ILE A 165 9.69 -2.99 -2.90
C ILE A 165 10.96 -3.17 -2.08
N GLU A 166 10.85 -3.80 -0.90
CA GLU A 166 11.98 -4.10 -0.03
C GLU A 166 12.90 -5.13 -0.68
N LYS A 167 12.33 -6.21 -1.23
CA LYS A 167 13.09 -7.23 -1.98
C LYS A 167 13.92 -6.60 -3.10
N MET A 168 13.38 -5.60 -3.79
CA MET A 168 14.09 -4.86 -4.84
C MET A 168 15.20 -3.97 -4.28
N LEU A 169 14.93 -3.21 -3.22
CA LEU A 169 15.90 -2.32 -2.56
C LEU A 169 17.10 -3.09 -1.98
N GLU A 170 16.88 -4.32 -1.49
CA GLU A 170 17.93 -5.23 -1.03
C GLU A 170 18.81 -5.80 -2.17
N ARG A 171 18.43 -5.58 -3.44
CA ARG A 171 19.10 -6.16 -4.61
C ARG A 171 19.64 -5.06 -5.55
N PRO A 172 20.74 -4.36 -5.20
CA PRO A 172 21.31 -3.29 -6.04
C PRO A 172 21.64 -3.70 -7.48
N ARG A 173 22.04 -4.97 -7.69
CA ARG A 173 22.32 -5.51 -9.04
C ARG A 173 21.07 -5.55 -9.92
N LEU A 174 19.90 -5.84 -9.35
CA LEU A 174 18.62 -5.79 -10.07
C LEU A 174 18.29 -4.35 -10.47
N ILE A 175 18.45 -3.40 -9.55
CA ILE A 175 18.25 -1.97 -9.82
C ILE A 175 19.17 -1.51 -10.95
N GLN A 176 20.45 -1.88 -10.91
CA GLN A 176 21.40 -1.57 -12.00
C GLN A 176 20.99 -2.19 -13.34
N LEU A 177 20.54 -3.45 -13.35
CA LEU A 177 20.04 -4.13 -14.55
C LEU A 177 18.82 -3.40 -15.15
N ILE A 178 17.89 -2.97 -14.30
CA ILE A 178 16.71 -2.20 -14.74
C ILE A 178 17.18 -0.87 -15.36
N LYS A 179 18.04 -0.12 -14.65
CA LYS A 179 18.57 1.18 -15.12
C LYS A 179 19.26 1.07 -16.48
N GLN A 180 20.02 0.00 -16.73
CA GLN A 180 20.69 -0.23 -18.01
C GLN A 180 19.72 -0.45 -19.19
N LYS A 181 18.49 -0.93 -18.92
CA LYS A 181 17.47 -1.19 -19.94
C LYS A 181 16.48 -0.04 -20.14
N LEU A 182 16.41 0.89 -19.18
CA LEU A 182 15.53 2.04 -19.20
C LEU A 182 16.07 3.16 -20.09
N ARG A 183 15.15 3.97 -20.59
CA ARG A 183 15.38 5.27 -21.21
C ARG A 183 15.05 6.34 -20.15
N PRO A 184 16.01 6.83 -19.33
CA PRO A 184 15.69 7.58 -18.11
C PRO A 184 14.86 8.84 -18.34
N ASN A 185 15.12 9.56 -19.43
CA ASN A 185 14.37 10.78 -19.80
C ASN A 185 12.98 10.49 -20.39
N ARG A 186 12.59 9.23 -20.49
CA ARG A 186 11.29 8.74 -20.98
C ARG A 186 10.72 7.65 -20.09
N ALA A 187 11.24 7.51 -18.87
CA ALA A 187 10.80 6.49 -17.94
C ALA A 187 9.98 7.10 -16.80
N VAL A 188 9.03 6.32 -16.31
CA VAL A 188 8.20 6.64 -15.14
C VAL A 188 7.87 5.35 -14.39
N MET A 189 7.86 5.41 -13.07
CA MET A 189 7.43 4.31 -12.21
C MET A 189 5.97 4.50 -11.82
N THR A 190 5.21 3.41 -11.75
CA THR A 190 3.89 3.35 -11.13
C THR A 190 3.87 2.22 -10.10
N CYS A 191 3.08 2.40 -9.05
CA CYS A 191 2.99 1.46 -7.94
C CYS A 191 1.54 1.19 -7.54
N PHE A 192 1.35 0.23 -6.64
CA PHE A 192 0.05 -0.02 -6.02
C PHE A 192 -0.22 1.00 -4.88
N ASN A 193 0.73 1.16 -3.96
CA ASN A 193 0.72 2.17 -2.92
C ASN A 193 1.98 3.04 -3.01
N ALA A 194 1.85 4.33 -2.76
CA ALA A 194 2.99 5.26 -2.75
C ALA A 194 3.45 5.53 -1.33
N THR A 195 4.47 4.81 -0.87
CA THR A 195 5.12 5.01 0.44
C THR A 195 6.54 5.57 0.27
N THR A 196 7.20 5.82 1.40
CA THR A 196 8.60 6.23 1.44
C THR A 196 9.53 5.22 0.75
N LEU A 197 9.18 3.93 0.76
CA LEU A 197 9.94 2.87 0.08
C LEU A 197 9.80 2.98 -1.45
N GLU A 198 8.61 3.27 -1.98
CA GLU A 198 8.44 3.52 -3.41
C GLU A 198 9.14 4.81 -3.84
N GLN A 199 9.11 5.86 -3.02
CA GLN A 199 9.90 7.06 -3.26
C GLN A 199 11.41 6.74 -3.29
N GLN A 200 11.91 5.93 -2.36
CA GLN A 200 13.32 5.52 -2.34
C GLN A 200 13.68 4.73 -3.60
N LEU A 201 12.87 3.77 -4.02
CA LEU A 201 13.13 3.02 -5.25
C LEU A 201 13.12 3.94 -6.49
N ALA A 202 12.21 4.91 -6.56
CA ALA A 202 12.17 5.88 -7.65
C ALA A 202 13.49 6.67 -7.76
N VAL A 203 14.04 7.11 -6.62
CA VAL A 203 15.34 7.80 -6.53
C VAL A 203 16.48 6.88 -6.93
N GLU A 204 16.47 5.62 -6.49
CA GLU A 204 17.49 4.62 -6.85
C GLU A 204 17.50 4.31 -8.35
N LEU A 205 16.32 4.14 -8.96
CA LEU A 205 16.14 3.98 -10.39
C LEU A 205 16.46 5.27 -11.17
N GLY A 206 16.33 6.43 -10.54
CA GLY A 206 16.56 7.75 -11.14
C GLY A 206 15.44 8.18 -12.09
N ILE A 207 14.20 7.77 -11.81
CA ILE A 207 13.00 8.05 -12.62
C ILE A 207 11.89 8.57 -11.71
N PRO A 208 10.96 9.41 -12.20
CA PRO A 208 9.83 9.86 -11.39
C PRO A 208 8.88 8.72 -11.02
N LEU A 209 8.14 8.93 -9.94
CA LEU A 209 7.01 8.12 -9.51
C LEU A 209 5.71 8.81 -9.90
N PHE A 210 4.91 8.19 -10.77
CA PHE A 210 3.55 8.64 -11.05
C PHE A 210 2.58 8.05 -10.03
N ALA A 211 2.58 8.68 -8.86
CA ALA A 211 1.65 8.43 -7.77
C ALA A 211 1.59 9.67 -6.87
N THR A 212 0.68 9.68 -5.90
CA THR A 212 0.62 10.72 -4.88
C THR A 212 1.95 10.78 -4.12
N ASP A 213 2.42 11.98 -3.81
CA ASP A 213 3.61 12.17 -2.96
C ASP A 213 3.39 11.48 -1.60
N PRO A 214 4.30 10.60 -1.16
CA PRO A 214 4.17 9.95 0.15
C PRO A 214 4.04 10.93 1.33
N ALA A 215 4.55 12.16 1.20
CA ALA A 215 4.38 13.21 2.21
C ALA A 215 2.92 13.65 2.40
N LEU A 216 2.04 13.36 1.43
CA LEU A 216 0.61 13.69 1.47
C LEU A 216 -0.26 12.53 2.00
N GLN A 217 0.35 11.43 2.46
CA GLN A 217 -0.40 10.29 3.00
C GLN A 217 -1.33 10.64 4.16
N CYS A 218 -0.99 11.67 4.95
CA CYS A 218 -1.83 12.13 6.05
C CYS A 218 -3.26 12.49 5.58
N TRP A 219 -3.43 12.99 4.36
CA TRP A 219 -4.75 13.30 3.79
C TRP A 219 -5.58 12.06 3.48
N GLY A 220 -4.94 10.89 3.36
CA GLY A 220 -5.59 9.60 3.17
C GLY A 220 -6.11 8.95 4.46
N THR A 221 -5.79 9.49 5.64
CA THR A 221 -6.37 9.03 6.91
C THR A 221 -7.79 9.58 7.07
N LYS A 222 -8.56 9.04 8.02
CA LYS A 222 -9.94 9.52 8.25
C LYS A 222 -9.95 10.93 8.83
N SER A 223 -9.04 11.23 9.74
CA SER A 223 -8.84 12.54 10.33
C SER A 223 -8.39 13.55 9.28
N GLY A 224 -7.40 13.20 8.46
CA GLY A 224 -6.93 14.04 7.36
C GLY A 224 -8.00 14.28 6.31
N SER A 225 -8.74 13.24 5.91
CA SER A 225 -9.87 13.37 4.98
C SER A 225 -10.96 14.30 5.53
N ARG A 226 -11.29 14.20 6.83
CA ARG A 226 -12.25 15.12 7.45
C ARG A 226 -11.73 16.55 7.46
N GLN A 227 -10.46 16.76 7.79
CA GLN A 227 -9.85 18.08 7.78
C GLN A 227 -9.89 18.71 6.38
N ILE A 228 -9.44 18.00 5.34
CA ILE A 228 -9.45 18.56 3.98
C ILE A 228 -10.87 18.76 3.44
N PHE A 229 -11.83 17.91 3.85
CA PHE A 229 -13.24 18.13 3.52
C PHE A 229 -13.78 19.39 4.17
N ALA A 230 -13.45 19.66 5.43
CA ALA A 230 -13.82 20.91 6.09
C ALA A 230 -13.17 22.13 5.41
N ASP A 231 -11.87 22.05 5.11
CA ASP A 231 -11.10 23.14 4.47
C ASP A 231 -11.60 23.46 3.05
N CYS A 232 -12.24 22.50 2.39
CA CYS A 232 -12.75 22.62 1.02
C CYS A 232 -14.29 22.69 0.95
N ASP A 233 -14.99 22.87 2.08
CA ASP A 233 -16.46 22.91 2.16
C ASP A 233 -17.16 21.67 1.55
N VAL A 234 -16.50 20.50 1.57
CA VAL A 234 -17.08 19.23 1.14
C VAL A 234 -18.01 18.73 2.25
N PRO A 235 -19.32 18.53 1.98
CA PRO A 235 -20.24 18.03 2.99
C PRO A 235 -19.81 16.66 3.53
N HIS A 236 -19.69 16.57 4.85
CA HIS A 236 -19.34 15.34 5.55
C HIS A 236 -20.02 15.32 6.92
N PRO A 237 -20.26 14.14 7.53
CA PRO A 237 -20.92 14.07 8.82
C PRO A 237 -20.11 14.75 9.93
N ASP A 238 -20.79 15.31 10.92
CA ASP A 238 -20.14 15.77 12.15
C ASP A 238 -19.39 14.61 12.83
N GLY A 239 -18.31 14.94 13.50
CA GLY A 239 -17.43 13.97 14.13
C GLY A 239 -16.48 14.64 15.09
N SER A 240 -15.67 13.84 15.75
CA SER A 240 -14.70 14.31 16.72
C SER A 240 -13.34 14.58 16.11
N VAL A 241 -12.49 15.22 16.91
CA VAL A 241 -11.04 15.20 16.71
C VAL A 241 -10.50 13.77 16.85
N LEU A 242 -9.29 13.56 16.34
CA LEU A 242 -8.54 12.32 16.52
C LEU A 242 -8.07 12.20 17.98
N THR A 243 -8.22 11.01 18.56
CA THR A 243 -7.88 10.70 19.96
C THR A 243 -7.03 9.44 20.04
N TYR A 244 -6.20 9.31 21.08
CA TYR A 244 -5.23 8.22 21.25
C TYR A 244 -5.43 7.41 22.53
N THR A 245 -6.47 7.72 23.31
CA THR A 245 -6.84 6.97 24.51
C THR A 245 -8.33 6.61 24.45
N VAL A 246 -8.72 5.59 25.22
CA VAL A 246 -10.14 5.17 25.28
C VAL A 246 -10.97 6.23 25.99
N GLU A 247 -10.37 6.88 26.98
CA GLU A 247 -10.96 7.92 27.81
C GLU A 247 -11.25 9.17 26.95
N ASP A 248 -10.27 9.64 26.18
CA ASP A 248 -10.46 10.78 25.27
C ASP A 248 -11.46 10.44 24.16
N LEU A 249 -11.46 9.20 23.66
CA LEU A 249 -12.44 8.76 22.68
C LEU A 249 -13.87 8.77 23.25
N ALA A 250 -14.04 8.39 24.52
CA ALA A 250 -15.35 8.44 25.20
C ALA A 250 -15.82 9.88 25.40
N GLU A 251 -14.91 10.78 25.83
CA GLU A 251 -15.15 12.23 25.97
C GLU A 251 -15.59 12.83 24.62
N ALA A 252 -14.84 12.54 23.57
CA ALA A 252 -15.11 12.98 22.21
C ALA A 252 -16.46 12.46 21.68
N THR A 253 -16.78 11.20 21.98
CA THR A 253 -18.06 10.57 21.60
C THR A 253 -19.23 11.17 22.35
N ALA A 254 -19.09 11.42 23.66
CA ALA A 254 -20.08 12.09 24.50
C ALA A 254 -20.38 13.50 23.97
N SER A 255 -19.33 14.26 23.69
CA SER A 255 -19.42 15.61 23.13
C SER A 255 -20.12 15.63 21.77
N LEU A 256 -19.84 14.65 20.90
CA LEU A 256 -20.54 14.50 19.63
C LEU A 256 -22.03 14.23 19.83
N TRP A 257 -22.38 13.32 20.74
CA TRP A 257 -23.78 13.01 21.05
C TRP A 257 -24.51 14.22 21.63
N GLU A 258 -23.86 15.03 22.46
CA GLU A 258 -24.43 16.26 23.02
C GLU A 258 -24.69 17.34 21.95
N ARG A 259 -23.81 17.46 20.96
CA ARG A 259 -24.06 18.31 19.78
C ARG A 259 -25.20 17.79 18.91
N GLN A 260 -25.40 16.48 18.87
CA GLN A 260 -26.47 15.84 18.09
C GLN A 260 -27.30 14.85 18.93
N PRO A 261 -28.19 15.33 19.82
CA PRO A 261 -28.90 14.49 20.78
C PRO A 261 -29.80 13.42 20.15
N HIS A 262 -30.19 13.62 18.89
CA HIS A 262 -31.08 12.75 18.12
C HIS A 262 -30.38 11.54 17.49
N LEU A 263 -29.05 11.44 17.59
CA LEU A 263 -28.32 10.30 17.03
C LEU A 263 -28.78 8.99 17.67
N GLN A 264 -29.06 8.00 16.81
CA GLN A 264 -29.33 6.63 17.24
C GLN A 264 -28.04 5.81 17.29
N ARG A 265 -27.05 6.18 16.46
CA ARG A 265 -25.80 5.48 16.28
C ARG A 265 -24.65 6.46 16.05
N ILE A 266 -23.46 6.03 16.46
CA ILE A 266 -22.19 6.69 16.15
C ILE A 266 -21.26 5.64 15.53
N VAL A 267 -20.49 6.03 14.51
CA VAL A 267 -19.40 5.20 13.99
C VAL A 267 -18.12 5.58 14.73
N ILE A 268 -17.51 4.62 15.40
CA ILE A 268 -16.14 4.72 15.90
C ILE A 268 -15.21 4.21 14.81
N LYS A 269 -14.19 4.99 14.46
CA LYS A 269 -13.27 4.67 13.38
C LYS A 269 -11.82 4.81 13.84
N LEU A 270 -11.01 3.77 13.66
CA LEU A 270 -9.55 3.90 13.72
C LEU A 270 -9.09 4.76 12.56
N ASP A 271 -8.10 5.63 12.77
CA ASP A 271 -7.75 6.64 11.76
C ASP A 271 -7.31 6.01 10.44
N GLU A 272 -6.44 5.01 10.57
CA GLU A 272 -5.99 4.18 9.47
C GLU A 272 -6.75 2.84 9.44
N GLY A 273 -7.18 2.43 8.24
CA GLY A 273 -7.85 1.15 8.06
C GLY A 273 -8.53 1.04 6.70
N VAL A 274 -8.43 -0.14 6.09
CA VAL A 274 -8.92 -0.40 4.73
C VAL A 274 -10.17 -1.28 4.78
N SER A 275 -11.08 -1.10 3.81
CA SER A 275 -12.25 -1.96 3.61
C SER A 275 -13.16 -2.12 4.84
N GLY A 276 -13.18 -1.13 5.72
CA GLY A 276 -14.02 -1.13 6.91
C GLY A 276 -13.49 -1.94 8.11
N GLN A 277 -12.30 -2.57 8.00
CA GLN A 277 -11.64 -3.31 9.09
C GLN A 277 -11.15 -2.42 10.26
N GLY A 278 -11.58 -1.16 10.31
CA GLY A 278 -11.31 -0.22 11.40
C GLY A 278 -12.54 0.58 11.81
N ASN A 279 -13.74 0.17 11.40
CA ASN A 279 -15.00 0.82 11.75
C ASN A 279 -15.80 -0.06 12.70
N ALA A 280 -16.40 0.57 13.71
CA ALA A 280 -17.29 -0.07 14.67
C ALA A 280 -18.51 0.82 14.93
N ILE A 281 -19.67 0.20 15.14
CA ILE A 281 -20.93 0.89 15.39
C ILE A 281 -21.23 0.88 16.88
N LEU A 282 -21.38 2.08 17.44
CA LEU A 282 -21.94 2.32 18.76
C LEU A 282 -23.45 2.52 18.62
N ASN A 283 -24.24 1.59 19.14
CA ASN A 283 -25.69 1.76 19.25
C ASN A 283 -26.02 2.57 20.52
N LEU A 284 -26.65 3.72 20.38
CA LEU A 284 -27.01 4.60 21.49
C LEU A 284 -28.36 4.24 22.13
N GLN A 285 -29.17 3.37 21.50
CA GLN A 285 -30.48 2.95 22.04
C GLN A 285 -30.39 2.40 23.48
N PRO A 286 -29.43 1.53 23.83
CA PRO A 286 -29.31 1.01 25.18
C PRO A 286 -28.79 2.04 26.21
N LEU A 287 -28.30 3.19 25.72
CA LEU A 287 -27.80 4.29 26.53
C LEU A 287 -28.79 5.46 26.60
N GLN A 288 -30.03 5.36 26.09
CA GLN A 288 -30.96 6.50 26.01
C GLN A 288 -31.29 7.16 27.37
N TRP A 289 -31.22 6.40 28.47
CA TRP A 289 -31.34 6.96 29.83
C TRP A 289 -30.22 7.95 30.16
N MET A 290 -29.07 7.84 29.49
CA MET A 290 -28.00 8.80 29.53
C MET A 290 -28.17 9.96 28.56
N ALA A 291 -29.09 9.98 27.60
CA ALA A 291 -29.12 10.94 26.46
C ALA A 291 -29.03 12.44 26.85
N PRO A 292 -28.56 13.33 25.95
CA PRO A 292 -28.46 14.75 26.26
C PRO A 292 -29.84 15.34 26.54
N GLY A 293 -29.95 16.19 27.57
CA GLY A 293 -31.23 16.76 28.01
C GLY A 293 -31.95 15.95 29.10
N THR A 294 -31.39 14.83 29.55
CA THR A 294 -31.81 14.19 30.83
C THR A 294 -31.09 14.85 32.01
N THR A 295 -31.32 14.36 33.23
CA THR A 295 -30.64 14.85 34.45
C THR A 295 -29.18 14.39 34.57
N THR A 296 -28.65 13.67 33.59
CA THR A 296 -27.30 13.09 33.64
C THR A 296 -26.25 14.12 33.28
N THR A 297 -25.15 14.08 34.03
CA THR A 297 -23.99 14.94 33.80
C THR A 297 -23.16 14.45 32.61
N HIS A 298 -22.33 15.35 32.06
CA HIS A 298 -21.38 14.99 31.01
C HIS A 298 -20.46 13.84 31.43
N GLY A 299 -19.86 13.91 32.63
CA GLY A 299 -18.96 12.87 33.13
C GLY A 299 -19.63 11.50 33.29
N GLU A 300 -20.89 11.45 33.73
CA GLU A 300 -21.65 10.20 33.79
C GLU A 300 -21.85 9.61 32.39
N ARG A 301 -22.22 10.44 31.41
CA ARG A 301 -22.37 10.04 30.00
C ARG A 301 -21.07 9.47 29.43
N VAL A 302 -19.94 10.15 29.67
CA VAL A 302 -18.61 9.70 29.24
C VAL A 302 -18.29 8.33 29.83
N GLN A 303 -18.49 8.16 31.14
CA GLN A 303 -18.24 6.88 31.80
C GLN A 303 -19.13 5.76 31.25
N ALA A 304 -20.40 6.04 31.00
CA ALA A 304 -21.31 5.07 30.40
C ALA A 304 -20.88 4.66 28.99
N ILE A 305 -20.48 5.61 28.15
CA ILE A 305 -19.97 5.34 26.80
C ILE A 305 -18.69 4.49 26.86
N ALA A 306 -17.72 4.87 27.71
CA ALA A 306 -16.48 4.14 27.88
C ALA A 306 -16.72 2.68 28.26
N THR A 307 -17.62 2.42 29.22
CA THR A 307 -18.03 1.07 29.60
C THR A 307 -18.74 0.33 28.46
N TYR A 308 -19.56 1.04 27.69
CA TYR A 308 -20.35 0.45 26.61
C TYR A 308 -19.54 0.12 25.35
N PHE A 309 -18.29 0.59 25.21
CA PHE A 309 -17.45 0.27 24.06
C PHE A 309 -17.20 -1.24 23.87
N HIS A 310 -17.26 -2.04 24.94
CA HIS A 310 -17.20 -3.51 24.83
C HIS A 310 -18.35 -4.12 24.00
N HIS A 311 -19.43 -3.37 23.76
CA HIS A 311 -20.58 -3.76 22.94
C HIS A 311 -20.58 -3.15 21.53
N LEU A 312 -19.47 -2.52 21.11
CA LEU A 312 -19.30 -2.05 19.74
C LEU A 312 -19.50 -3.20 18.75
N ARG A 313 -20.21 -2.91 17.66
CA ARG A 313 -20.41 -3.87 16.56
C ARG A 313 -19.41 -3.62 15.46
N PHE A 314 -18.49 -4.55 15.26
CA PHE A 314 -17.45 -4.46 14.23
C PHE A 314 -17.97 -4.94 12.87
N GLN A 315 -17.41 -4.37 11.80
CA GLN A 315 -17.69 -4.82 10.45
C GLN A 315 -16.98 -6.14 10.10
N SER A 316 -15.82 -6.39 10.72
CA SER A 316 -15.09 -7.65 10.59
C SER A 316 -15.63 -8.67 11.60
N GLU A 317 -15.91 -9.89 11.16
CA GLU A 317 -16.42 -10.97 12.02
C GLU A 317 -15.42 -11.43 13.09
N THR A 318 -14.13 -11.15 12.87
CA THR A 318 -13.05 -11.59 13.76
C THR A 318 -12.50 -10.48 14.66
N GLU A 319 -12.96 -9.24 14.47
CA GLU A 319 -12.48 -8.09 15.24
C GLU A 319 -13.24 -7.99 16.57
N THR A 320 -12.49 -7.73 17.64
CA THR A 320 -13.03 -7.60 19.00
C THR A 320 -12.65 -6.25 19.59
N TRP A 321 -13.37 -5.80 20.62
CA TRP A 321 -13.00 -4.57 21.32
C TRP A 321 -11.57 -4.61 21.86
N GLU A 322 -11.11 -5.76 22.38
CA GLU A 322 -9.76 -5.89 22.93
C GLU A 322 -8.66 -5.70 21.87
N GLN A 323 -8.87 -6.22 20.66
CA GLN A 323 -7.95 -6.00 19.54
C GLN A 323 -8.05 -4.57 18.99
N PHE A 324 -9.27 -4.05 18.88
CA PHE A 324 -9.52 -2.69 18.41
C PHE A 324 -8.88 -1.64 19.33
N ARG A 325 -9.07 -1.77 20.65
CA ARG A 325 -8.55 -0.79 21.63
C ARG A 325 -7.02 -0.76 21.70
N GLN A 326 -6.36 -1.88 21.40
CA GLN A 326 -4.89 -1.95 21.37
C GLN A 326 -4.30 -1.07 20.27
N ARG A 327 -5.07 -0.82 19.20
CA ARG A 327 -4.66 0.02 18.07
C ARG A 327 -4.90 1.51 18.30
N ILE A 328 -5.74 1.89 19.27
CA ILE A 328 -6.07 3.31 19.52
C ILE A 328 -4.81 4.13 19.87
N PRO A 329 -3.90 3.68 20.76
CA PRO A 329 -2.67 4.43 21.03
C PRO A 329 -1.70 4.49 19.84
N GLU A 330 -1.79 3.54 18.91
CA GLU A 330 -0.85 3.41 17.78
C GLU A 330 -1.27 4.28 16.58
N ILE A 331 -2.54 4.22 16.20
CA ILE A 331 -3.07 4.86 14.97
C ILE A 331 -4.21 5.83 15.25
N GLY A 332 -4.64 5.97 16.50
CA GLY A 332 -5.73 6.85 16.89
C GLY A 332 -7.13 6.38 16.46
N ALA A 333 -8.13 7.00 17.06
CA ALA A 333 -9.54 6.78 16.76
C ALA A 333 -10.36 8.08 16.85
N LEU A 334 -11.48 8.11 16.12
CA LEU A 334 -12.44 9.20 16.15
C LEU A 334 -13.88 8.67 16.14
N ALA A 335 -14.80 9.51 16.58
CA ALA A 335 -16.24 9.27 16.51
C ALA A 335 -16.86 10.11 15.38
N GLU A 336 -17.81 9.55 14.65
CA GLU A 336 -18.53 10.25 13.58
C GLU A 336 -20.03 9.93 13.65
N ALA A 337 -20.87 10.93 13.40
CA ALA A 337 -22.31 10.77 13.32
C ALA A 337 -22.67 9.73 12.25
N PHE A 338 -23.47 8.74 12.64
CA PHE A 338 -23.93 7.74 11.69
C PHE A 338 -25.02 8.33 10.79
N ILE A 339 -24.84 8.23 9.46
CA ILE A 339 -25.86 8.67 8.51
C ILE A 339 -27.01 7.65 8.49
N GLU A 340 -28.14 8.06 9.06
CA GLU A 340 -29.38 7.29 9.03
C GLU A 340 -30.09 7.37 7.68
N GLY A 341 -30.92 6.36 7.37
CA GLY A 341 -31.72 6.34 6.15
C GLY A 341 -32.30 4.97 5.83
N ASP A 342 -33.56 4.94 5.41
CA ASP A 342 -34.27 3.74 4.96
C ASP A 342 -33.65 3.21 3.67
N GLU A 343 -33.25 4.11 2.78
CA GLU A 343 -32.53 3.82 1.55
C GLU A 343 -31.09 4.31 1.64
N LYS A 344 -30.15 3.37 1.74
CA LYS A 344 -28.72 3.67 1.75
C LYS A 344 -28.15 3.50 0.35
N ARG A 345 -27.37 4.48 -0.09
CA ARG A 345 -26.54 4.44 -1.29
C ARG A 345 -25.12 4.80 -0.89
N SER A 346 -24.15 4.20 -1.57
CA SER A 346 -22.72 4.44 -1.34
C SER A 346 -22.02 4.53 -2.69
N PRO A 347 -22.26 5.61 -3.46
CA PRO A 347 -21.57 5.80 -4.72
C PRO A 347 -20.09 6.08 -4.47
N SER A 348 -19.26 5.73 -5.43
CA SER A 348 -17.84 6.11 -5.44
C SER A 348 -17.46 6.65 -6.82
N VAL A 349 -16.45 7.51 -6.84
CA VAL A 349 -15.84 8.04 -8.05
C VAL A 349 -14.35 7.74 -8.02
N GLN A 350 -13.80 7.32 -9.16
CA GLN A 350 -12.36 7.20 -9.33
C GLN A 350 -11.86 8.42 -10.10
N LEU A 351 -10.96 9.15 -9.46
CA LEU A 351 -10.30 10.32 -10.03
C LEU A 351 -8.84 9.99 -10.35
N ARG A 352 -8.28 10.64 -11.36
CA ARG A 352 -6.85 10.61 -11.67
C ARG A 352 -6.31 12.03 -11.69
N ILE A 353 -5.31 12.28 -10.84
CA ILE A 353 -4.59 13.55 -10.80
C ILE A 353 -3.37 13.43 -11.71
N MET A 354 -3.26 14.31 -12.68
CA MET A 354 -2.17 14.36 -13.66
C MET A 354 -0.99 15.18 -13.11
N PRO A 355 0.22 15.05 -13.68
CA PRO A 355 1.39 15.75 -13.18
C PRO A 355 1.27 17.29 -13.17
N ASP A 356 0.42 17.85 -14.02
CA ASP A 356 0.11 19.29 -14.10
C ASP A 356 -1.02 19.72 -13.13
N GLY A 357 -1.55 18.80 -12.33
CA GLY A 357 -2.66 19.03 -11.41
C GLY A 357 -4.05 18.89 -12.04
N HIS A 358 -4.16 18.59 -13.34
CA HIS A 358 -5.45 18.30 -13.97
C HIS A 358 -6.08 17.06 -13.32
N VAL A 359 -7.40 17.08 -13.14
CA VAL A 359 -8.15 15.96 -12.55
C VAL A 359 -9.09 15.37 -13.58
N ASP A 360 -8.90 14.10 -13.91
CA ASP A 360 -9.80 13.33 -14.76
C ASP A 360 -10.77 12.51 -13.91
N VAL A 361 -12.07 12.53 -14.25
CA VAL A 361 -13.04 11.55 -13.78
C VAL A 361 -12.92 10.30 -14.64
N LEU A 362 -12.46 9.19 -14.06
CA LEU A 362 -12.27 7.94 -14.80
C LEU A 362 -13.52 7.07 -14.81
N SER A 363 -14.20 6.97 -13.66
CA SER A 363 -15.37 6.12 -13.49
C SER A 363 -16.18 6.49 -12.26
N THR A 364 -17.46 6.12 -12.27
CA THR A 364 -18.35 6.18 -11.10
C THR A 364 -18.95 4.79 -10.88
N HIS A 365 -19.11 4.38 -9.63
CA HIS A 365 -19.65 3.08 -9.26
C HIS A 365 -20.76 3.23 -8.22
N ASP A 366 -21.85 2.48 -8.41
CA ASP A 366 -22.83 2.25 -7.36
C ASP A 366 -22.52 0.95 -6.63
N GLN A 367 -22.37 1.03 -5.30
CA GLN A 367 -22.21 -0.17 -4.49
C GLN A 367 -23.58 -0.78 -4.17
N ILE A 368 -23.81 -2.01 -4.62
CA ILE A 368 -25.01 -2.78 -4.25
C ILE A 368 -24.87 -3.25 -2.80
N LEU A 369 -25.52 -2.54 -1.89
CA LEU A 369 -25.52 -2.83 -0.45
C LEU A 369 -26.57 -3.91 -0.15
N ARG A 370 -26.15 -5.17 0.04
CA ARG A 370 -27.03 -6.22 0.56
C ARG A 370 -27.32 -5.98 2.03
N LYS A 371 -28.55 -6.27 2.49
CA LYS A 371 -28.99 -6.08 3.89
C LYS A 371 -28.03 -6.64 4.96
N SER A 372 -27.26 -7.70 4.65
CA SER A 372 -26.28 -8.30 5.58
C SER A 372 -24.92 -7.59 5.67
N LYS A 373 -24.58 -6.70 4.72
CA LYS A 373 -23.35 -5.88 4.75
C LYS A 373 -23.58 -4.47 5.25
N LEU A 374 -24.85 -4.07 5.35
CA LEU A 374 -25.26 -2.94 6.15
C LEU A 374 -25.40 -3.48 7.56
N LEU A 375 -24.74 -2.87 8.56
CA LEU A 375 -24.98 -3.15 9.98
C LEU A 375 -26.38 -2.62 10.39
N ASN A 376 -27.40 -3.11 9.71
CA ASN A 376 -28.83 -2.89 9.91
C ASN A 376 -29.45 -4.24 10.28
N SER A 377 -29.13 -4.68 11.49
CA SER A 377 -30.01 -5.53 12.30
C SER A 377 -29.95 -5.07 13.73
#